data_AF-A0AAD5FRB0-F1
#
_entry.id   AF-A0AAD5FRB0-F1
#
_cell.length_a   1.000
_cell.length_b   1.000
_cell.length_c   1.000
_cell.angle_alpha   90.00
_cell.angle_beta   90.00
_cell.angle_gamma   90.00
#
_symmetry.space_group_name_H-M   'P 1'
#
loop_
_entity.id
_entity.type
_entity.pdbx_description
1 polymer ?
#
loop_
_entity_poly.entity_id
_entity_poly.type
_entity_poly.pdbx_seq_one_letter_code
_entity_poly.pdbx_strand_id
1 'polypeptide(L)'
;MATSMLFQMRRYCALVPCLTVVRRHYASKPPSVFNKFLLQFNQRFLEVEYLIRLGNWFKTRDVRRKNVFYVYAQKKYGDNVAAAYCILKLGGGFRFAGQTQWFRADTKGKFSFDFVNTPDCTIEEIDLSSTLINHDGLHNLTSQHNLRSLHLQGCPEVDDWFLSRLHVFGETLQELNLSHCPRITVGGLAALQHLRKLQKLDISSLPRLQNPGLVHILVEEMLPHCTVTGAEYDQGLQIQTDN
;
A
#
# COMPACT_ATOMS: atom_id res chain seq x y z
N MET A 1 -19.79 -22.55 -7.90
CA MET A 1 -19.04 -21.63 -7.01
C MET A 1 -19.84 -20.42 -6.51
N ALA A 2 -21.11 -20.21 -6.93
CA ALA A 2 -21.98 -19.16 -6.38
C ALA A 2 -22.75 -19.58 -5.10
N THR A 3 -22.84 -20.88 -4.82
CA THR A 3 -23.59 -21.43 -3.66
C THR A 3 -22.85 -21.33 -2.33
N SER A 4 -21.51 -21.24 -2.37
CA SER A 4 -20.68 -21.04 -1.16
C SER A 4 -20.77 -19.61 -0.60
N MET A 5 -21.07 -18.61 -1.44
CA MET A 5 -21.19 -17.20 -1.04
C MET A 5 -22.47 -16.89 -0.25
N LEU A 6 -23.58 -17.58 -0.55
CA LEU A 6 -24.83 -17.43 0.23
C LEU A 6 -24.70 -18.01 1.64
N PHE A 7 -23.84 -19.01 1.83
CA PHE A 7 -23.62 -19.65 3.13
C PHE A 7 -22.75 -18.82 4.08
N GLN A 8 -21.77 -18.07 3.56
CA GLN A 8 -20.95 -17.16 4.37
C GLN A 8 -21.65 -15.83 4.67
N MET A 9 -22.49 -15.30 3.76
CA MET A 9 -23.33 -14.13 4.10
C MET A 9 -24.40 -14.47 5.15
N ARG A 10 -24.93 -15.70 5.16
CA ARG A 10 -25.84 -16.14 6.24
C ARG A 10 -25.18 -16.21 7.61
N ARG A 11 -23.87 -16.47 7.72
CA ARG A 11 -23.17 -16.55 9.00
C ARG A 11 -22.88 -15.19 9.63
N TYR A 12 -22.69 -14.13 8.85
CA TYR A 12 -22.53 -12.77 9.39
C TYR A 12 -23.86 -12.05 9.63
N CYS A 13 -24.93 -12.37 8.89
CA CYS A 13 -26.29 -11.93 9.24
C CYS A 13 -26.88 -12.63 10.48
N ALA A 14 -26.28 -13.74 10.94
CA ALA A 14 -26.74 -14.48 12.12
C ALA A 14 -26.26 -13.91 13.47
N LEU A 15 -25.49 -12.82 13.46
CA LEU A 15 -25.10 -12.08 14.68
C LEU A 15 -25.92 -10.82 14.91
N VAL A 16 -27.09 -10.72 14.28
CA VAL A 16 -28.21 -9.99 14.88
C VAL A 16 -28.92 -11.03 15.74
N PRO A 17 -28.91 -10.94 17.08
CA PRO A 17 -29.98 -11.57 17.81
C PRO A 17 -31.24 -10.86 17.29
N CYS A 18 -31.96 -11.52 16.38
CA CYS A 18 -33.38 -11.27 16.24
C CYS A 18 -33.92 -11.48 17.64
N LEU A 19 -34.09 -10.40 18.38
CA LEU A 19 -34.94 -10.36 19.56
C LEU A 19 -36.34 -10.67 19.04
N THR A 20 -36.61 -11.96 18.83
CA THR A 20 -37.94 -12.50 18.97
C THR A 20 -38.31 -12.20 20.41
N VAL A 21 -38.87 -11.01 20.61
CA VAL A 21 -39.54 -10.64 21.84
C VAL A 21 -40.64 -11.68 22.00
N VAL A 22 -40.34 -12.70 22.80
CA VAL A 22 -41.36 -13.53 23.43
C VAL A 22 -42.32 -12.53 24.04
N ARG A 23 -43.56 -12.56 23.57
CA ARG A 23 -44.65 -11.69 24.01
C ARG A 23 -44.96 -12.03 25.48
N ARG A 24 -44.12 -11.56 26.40
CA ARG A 24 -44.47 -11.42 27.81
C ARG A 24 -45.16 -10.08 27.94
N HIS A 25 -46.45 -10.13 28.20
CA HIS A 25 -47.23 -8.97 28.62
C HIS A 25 -46.63 -8.40 29.91
N TYR A 26 -45.75 -7.42 29.77
CA TYR A 26 -45.48 -6.43 30.80
C TYR A 26 -45.81 -5.07 30.21
N ALA A 27 -46.81 -4.41 30.80
CA ALA A 27 -47.21 -3.05 30.52
C ALA A 27 -46.00 -2.13 30.76
N SER A 28 -45.28 -1.78 29.69
CA SER A 28 -44.28 -0.72 29.73
C SER A 28 -44.91 0.54 29.13
N LYS A 29 -44.84 1.64 29.90
CA LYS A 29 -45.26 2.98 29.45
C LYS A 29 -44.62 3.28 28.08
N PRO A 30 -45.32 3.99 27.18
CA PRO A 30 -44.77 4.30 25.86
C PRO A 30 -43.40 4.99 26.02
N PRO A 31 -42.39 4.62 25.21
CA PRO A 31 -41.06 5.17 25.35
C PRO A 31 -41.12 6.69 25.24
N SER A 32 -40.46 7.37 26.19
CA SER A 32 -40.35 8.83 26.20
C SER A 32 -39.77 9.31 24.85
N VAL A 33 -40.09 10.55 24.47
CA VAL A 33 -39.60 11.16 23.22
C VAL A 33 -38.08 11.06 23.12
N PHE A 34 -37.38 11.16 24.25
CA PHE A 34 -35.94 10.98 24.37
C PHE A 34 -35.46 9.56 24.00
N ASN A 35 -36.16 8.51 24.45
CA ASN A 35 -35.83 7.13 24.08
C ASN A 35 -36.09 6.85 22.59
N LYS A 36 -37.13 7.45 22.00
CA LYS A 36 -37.36 7.38 20.53
C LYS A 36 -36.25 8.10 19.75
N PHE A 37 -35.81 9.26 20.23
CA PHE A 37 -34.71 10.02 19.65
C PHE A 37 -33.38 9.26 19.73
N LEU A 38 -33.06 8.66 20.88
CA LEU A 38 -31.88 7.81 21.04
C LEU A 38 -31.89 6.60 20.11
N LEU A 39 -33.03 5.95 19.96
CA LEU A 39 -33.19 4.83 19.01
C LEU A 39 -32.97 5.27 17.57
N GLN A 40 -33.52 6.42 17.17
CA GLN A 40 -33.34 6.98 15.83
C GLN A 40 -31.88 7.40 15.57
N PHE A 41 -31.20 7.96 16.57
CA PHE A 41 -29.78 8.31 16.49
C PHE A 41 -28.90 7.07 16.35
N ASN A 42 -29.18 6.02 17.12
CA ASN A 42 -28.48 4.74 17.04
C ASN A 42 -28.68 4.06 15.67
N GLN A 43 -29.90 4.06 15.13
CA GLN A 43 -30.17 3.55 13.78
C GLN A 43 -29.38 4.31 12.70
N ARG A 44 -29.36 5.65 12.77
CA ARG A 44 -28.54 6.47 11.85
C ARG A 44 -27.04 6.22 12.02
N PHE A 45 -26.57 6.02 13.25
CA PHE A 45 -25.18 5.69 13.52
C PHE A 45 -24.80 4.34 12.89
N LEU A 46 -25.66 3.32 13.03
CA LEU A 46 -25.47 2.00 12.40
C LEU A 46 -25.49 2.06 10.87
N GLU A 47 -26.36 2.88 10.28
CA GLU A 47 -26.40 3.10 8.83
C GLU A 47 -25.12 3.78 8.33
N VAL A 48 -24.64 4.81 9.02
CA VAL A 48 -23.37 5.49 8.69
C VAL A 48 -22.19 4.54 8.86
N GLU A 49 -22.14 3.78 9.95
CA GLU A 49 -21.09 2.79 10.18
C GLU A 49 -21.13 1.69 9.09
N TYR A 50 -22.31 1.25 8.69
CA TYR A 50 -22.48 0.31 7.59
C TYR A 50 -21.96 0.88 6.27
N LEU A 51 -22.28 2.14 5.93
CA LEU A 51 -21.79 2.80 4.72
C LEU A 51 -20.27 2.97 4.73
N ILE A 52 -19.68 3.34 5.88
CA ILE A 52 -18.23 3.40 6.06
C ILE A 52 -17.60 2.02 5.87
N ARG A 53 -18.16 0.98 6.50
CA ARG A 53 -17.71 -0.41 6.36
C ARG A 53 -17.82 -0.91 4.92
N LEU A 54 -18.92 -0.58 4.24
CA LEU A 54 -19.16 -0.93 2.84
C LEU A 54 -18.16 -0.22 1.92
N GLY A 55 -17.92 1.08 2.12
CA GLY A 55 -16.90 1.85 1.40
C GLY A 55 -15.50 1.26 1.59
N ASN A 56 -15.13 0.94 2.83
CA ASN A 56 -13.87 0.28 3.14
C ASN A 56 -13.76 -1.11 2.49
N TRP A 57 -14.86 -1.86 2.45
CA TRP A 57 -14.91 -3.15 1.76
C TRP A 57 -14.66 -3.01 0.26
N PHE A 58 -15.30 -2.02 -0.40
CA PHE A 58 -15.06 -1.75 -1.82
C PHE A 58 -13.61 -1.33 -2.10
N LYS A 59 -13.05 -0.44 -1.27
CA LYS A 59 -11.64 -0.04 -1.35
C LYS A 59 -10.72 -1.25 -1.22
N THR A 60 -10.91 -2.05 -0.17
CA THR A 60 -10.11 -3.27 0.08
C THR A 60 -10.24 -4.27 -1.05
N ARG A 61 -11.43 -4.41 -1.64
CA ARG A 61 -11.66 -5.29 -2.79
C ARG A 61 -10.91 -4.82 -4.04
N ASP A 62 -10.86 -3.52 -4.31
CA ASP A 62 -10.10 -2.98 -5.44
C ASP A 62 -8.59 -3.18 -5.25
N VAL A 63 -8.07 -2.92 -4.05
CA VAL A 63 -6.66 -3.19 -3.69
C VAL A 63 -6.34 -4.67 -3.90
N ARG A 64 -7.16 -5.60 -3.37
CA ARG A 64 -6.95 -7.04 -3.56
C ARG A 64 -6.99 -7.46 -5.03
N ARG A 65 -7.89 -6.88 -5.83
CA ARG A 65 -8.01 -7.18 -7.26
C ARG A 65 -6.78 -6.71 -8.05
N LYS A 66 -6.20 -5.58 -7.67
CA LYS A 66 -5.02 -5.00 -8.34
C LYS A 66 -3.71 -5.70 -7.96
N ASN A 67 -3.65 -6.28 -6.77
CA ASN A 67 -2.46 -6.96 -6.23
C ASN A 67 -2.57 -8.49 -6.31
N VAL A 68 -3.32 -9.02 -7.28
CA VAL A 68 -3.43 -10.48 -7.50
C VAL A 68 -2.08 -11.03 -7.97
N PHE A 69 -1.75 -12.24 -7.51
CA PHE A 69 -0.56 -12.96 -7.93
C PHE A 69 -0.73 -13.59 -9.32
N TYR A 70 0.22 -13.35 -10.24
CA TYR A 70 0.12 -13.70 -11.65
C TYR A 70 0.85 -15.02 -12.02
N VAL A 71 0.56 -16.11 -11.29
CA VAL A 71 1.18 -17.45 -11.50
C VAL A 71 1.14 -17.91 -12.96
N TYR A 72 -0.03 -17.77 -13.61
CA TYR A 72 -0.21 -18.24 -14.97
C TYR A 72 0.65 -17.47 -15.97
N ALA A 73 0.78 -16.15 -15.78
CA ALA A 73 1.61 -15.32 -16.64
C ALA A 73 3.09 -15.64 -16.45
N GLN A 74 3.54 -15.82 -15.20
CA GLN A 74 4.91 -16.25 -14.88
C GLN A 74 5.25 -17.58 -15.58
N LYS A 75 4.38 -18.57 -15.43
CA LYS A 75 4.59 -19.90 -16.05
C LYS A 75 4.60 -19.88 -17.57
N LYS A 76 3.84 -18.98 -18.21
CA LYS A 76 3.66 -18.95 -19.66
C LYS A 76 4.67 -18.04 -20.38
N TYR A 77 4.99 -16.88 -19.80
CA TYR A 77 5.78 -15.84 -20.45
C TYR A 77 7.10 -15.53 -19.71
N GLY A 78 7.34 -16.16 -18.56
CA GLY A 78 8.49 -15.89 -17.72
C GLY A 78 8.24 -14.79 -16.70
N ASP A 79 9.15 -14.71 -15.72
CA ASP A 79 8.99 -13.85 -14.55
C ASP A 79 9.06 -12.36 -14.88
N ASN A 80 9.98 -11.97 -15.76
CA ASN A 80 10.15 -10.57 -16.17
C ASN A 80 8.91 -10.03 -16.90
N VAL A 81 8.37 -10.82 -17.83
CA VAL A 81 7.18 -10.43 -18.60
C VAL A 81 5.95 -10.36 -17.69
N ALA A 82 5.80 -11.29 -16.74
CA ALA A 82 4.72 -11.27 -15.78
C ALA A 82 4.80 -10.05 -14.83
N ALA A 83 6.00 -9.70 -14.36
CA ALA A 83 6.22 -8.52 -13.55
C ALA A 83 5.94 -7.24 -14.33
N ALA A 84 6.46 -7.11 -15.56
CA ALA A 84 6.19 -6.00 -16.47
C ALA A 84 4.68 -5.78 -16.68
N TYR A 85 3.94 -6.86 -16.95
CA TYR A 85 2.49 -6.81 -17.08
C TYR A 85 1.81 -6.34 -15.78
N CYS A 86 2.24 -6.84 -14.63
CA CYS A 86 1.70 -6.44 -13.33
C CYS A 86 1.92 -4.94 -13.05
N ILE A 87 3.12 -4.43 -13.31
CA ILE A 87 3.49 -3.02 -13.13
C ILE A 87 2.60 -2.12 -13.99
N LEU A 88 2.47 -2.45 -15.28
CA LEU A 88 1.61 -1.69 -16.20
C LEU A 88 0.13 -1.77 -15.79
N LYS A 89 -0.32 -2.92 -15.31
CA LYS A 89 -1.70 -3.11 -14.85
C LYS A 89 -2.02 -2.29 -13.60
N LEU A 90 -1.04 -2.08 -12.73
CA LEU A 90 -1.13 -1.20 -11.56
C LEU A 90 -1.15 0.29 -11.94
N GLY A 91 -0.84 0.63 -13.19
CA GLY A 91 -0.69 2.00 -13.66
C GLY A 91 0.72 2.56 -13.47
N GLY A 92 1.69 1.71 -13.14
CA GLY A 92 3.09 2.08 -13.06
C GLY A 92 3.79 2.04 -14.42
N GLY A 93 5.09 2.26 -14.37
CA GLY A 93 6.00 2.10 -15.49
C GLY A 93 7.25 1.32 -15.11
N PHE A 94 7.93 0.79 -16.11
CA PHE A 94 9.20 0.12 -15.91
C PHE A 94 10.17 0.41 -17.04
N ARG A 95 11.45 0.13 -16.79
CA ARG A 95 12.53 0.24 -17.76
C ARG A 95 13.41 -1.00 -17.73
N PHE A 96 13.76 -1.49 -18.92
CA PHE A 96 14.70 -2.60 -19.06
C PHE A 96 16.15 -2.14 -18.90
N ALA A 97 17.01 -3.10 -18.57
CA ALA A 97 18.44 -2.89 -18.45
C ALA A 97 19.06 -2.31 -19.72
N GLY A 98 19.80 -1.20 -19.58
CA GLY A 98 20.48 -0.55 -20.70
C GLY A 98 19.57 0.13 -21.72
N GLN A 99 18.25 0.11 -21.54
CA GLN A 99 17.31 0.82 -22.40
C GLN A 99 16.94 2.18 -21.81
N THR A 100 16.76 3.18 -22.68
CA THR A 100 16.34 4.54 -22.30
C THR A 100 14.82 4.70 -22.29
N GLN A 101 14.10 3.85 -23.03
CA GLN A 101 12.65 3.96 -23.17
C GLN A 101 11.90 3.34 -22.01
N TRP A 102 10.94 4.08 -21.49
CA TRP A 102 10.02 3.62 -20.45
C TRP A 102 8.78 2.98 -21.06
N PHE A 103 8.38 1.85 -20.50
CA PHE A 103 7.06 1.27 -20.75
C PHE A 103 6.08 1.83 -19.72
N ARG A 104 5.04 2.51 -20.20
CA ARG A 104 3.97 3.09 -19.36
C ARG A 104 2.61 2.85 -20.03
N ALA A 105 1.55 2.84 -19.23
CA ALA A 105 0.19 2.88 -19.74
C ALA A 105 -0.17 4.30 -20.20
N ASP A 106 -1.00 4.40 -21.23
CA ASP A 106 -1.59 5.66 -21.68
C ASP A 106 -2.61 6.19 -20.64
N THR A 107 -3.13 7.39 -20.88
CA THR A 107 -4.15 8.02 -20.00
C THR A 107 -5.45 7.22 -19.93
N LYS A 108 -5.66 6.24 -20.83
CA LYS A 108 -6.82 5.34 -20.88
C LYS A 108 -6.51 3.96 -20.29
N GLY A 109 -5.30 3.74 -19.77
CA GLY A 109 -4.84 2.47 -19.20
C GLY A 109 -4.44 1.39 -20.21
N LYS A 110 -4.26 1.73 -21.49
CA LYS A 110 -3.72 0.83 -22.52
C LYS A 110 -2.20 0.91 -22.55
N PHE A 111 -1.53 -0.20 -22.79
CA PHE A 111 -0.08 -0.28 -22.91
C PHE A 111 0.32 -1.23 -24.03
N SER A 112 1.53 -1.05 -24.58
CA SER A 112 2.07 -1.95 -25.59
C SER A 112 2.50 -3.29 -24.98
N PHE A 113 2.46 -4.35 -25.78
CA PHE A 113 2.92 -5.69 -25.40
C PHE A 113 4.32 -6.00 -25.99
N ASP A 114 5.03 -4.99 -26.48
CA ASP A 114 6.31 -5.20 -27.18
C ASP A 114 7.36 -5.86 -26.27
N PHE A 115 7.25 -5.63 -24.96
CA PHE A 115 8.07 -6.24 -23.92
C PHE A 115 7.96 -7.78 -23.84
N VAL A 116 6.91 -8.39 -24.40
CA VAL A 116 6.74 -9.85 -24.45
C VAL A 116 7.75 -10.50 -25.40
N ASN A 117 8.19 -9.77 -26.43
CA ASN A 117 9.14 -10.27 -27.42
C ASN A 117 10.60 -10.16 -26.97
N THR A 118 10.86 -9.61 -25.78
CA THR A 118 12.20 -9.43 -25.20
C THR A 118 12.34 -10.15 -23.86
N PRO A 119 12.21 -11.50 -23.82
CA PRO A 119 12.20 -12.25 -22.57
C PRO A 119 13.53 -12.19 -21.80
N ASP A 120 14.65 -12.02 -22.53
CA ASP A 120 16.00 -11.98 -21.94
C ASP A 120 16.33 -10.63 -21.27
N CYS A 121 15.50 -9.61 -21.48
CA CYS A 121 15.69 -8.31 -20.86
C CYS A 121 15.23 -8.34 -19.40
N THR A 122 16.08 -7.85 -18.51
CA THR A 122 15.78 -7.74 -17.07
C THR A 122 15.34 -6.31 -16.74
N ILE A 123 14.42 -6.19 -15.78
CA ILE A 123 13.91 -4.88 -15.35
C ILE A 123 14.91 -4.26 -14.36
N GLU A 124 15.36 -3.04 -14.65
CA GLU A 124 16.29 -2.29 -13.78
C GLU A 124 15.61 -1.18 -13.00
N GLU A 125 14.56 -0.56 -13.56
CA GLU A 125 13.87 0.54 -12.89
C GLU A 125 12.36 0.31 -12.93
N ILE A 126 11.72 0.59 -11.80
CA ILE A 126 10.27 0.47 -11.62
C ILE A 126 9.75 1.77 -11.00
N ASP A 127 8.78 2.37 -11.65
CA ASP A 127 8.01 3.50 -11.15
C ASP A 127 6.58 3.07 -10.86
N LEU A 128 6.24 2.97 -9.59
CA LEU A 128 4.90 2.62 -9.10
C LEU A 128 4.29 3.78 -8.33
N SER A 129 4.77 5.00 -8.55
CA SER A 129 4.29 6.19 -7.86
C SER A 129 2.79 6.39 -8.04
N SER A 130 2.09 6.76 -6.95
CA SER A 130 0.63 6.95 -6.89
C SER A 130 -0.20 5.72 -7.27
N THR A 131 0.38 4.51 -7.22
CA THR A 131 -0.36 3.26 -7.43
C THR A 131 -0.90 2.67 -6.13
N LEU A 132 -1.80 1.68 -6.23
CA LEU A 132 -2.36 0.97 -5.07
C LEU A 132 -1.58 -0.31 -4.73
N ILE A 133 -0.27 -0.33 -4.96
CA ILE A 133 0.55 -1.51 -4.65
C ILE A 133 0.62 -1.77 -3.14
N ASN A 134 0.52 -3.04 -2.75
CA ASN A 134 0.68 -3.49 -1.37
C ASN A 134 1.69 -4.66 -1.29
N HIS A 135 1.90 -5.20 -0.08
CA HIS A 135 2.86 -6.28 0.14
C HIS A 135 2.54 -7.57 -0.65
N ASP A 136 1.26 -7.84 -0.94
CA ASP A 136 0.85 -8.97 -1.78
C ASP A 136 1.27 -8.75 -3.24
N GLY A 137 1.06 -7.53 -3.76
CA GLY A 137 1.42 -7.17 -5.13
C GLY A 137 2.92 -7.21 -5.36
N LEU A 138 3.72 -6.83 -4.34
CA LEU A 138 5.18 -6.92 -4.36
C LEU A 138 5.68 -8.35 -4.62
N HIS A 139 4.89 -9.39 -4.29
CA HIS A 139 5.25 -10.77 -4.58
C HIS A 139 5.40 -11.05 -6.08
N ASN A 140 4.70 -10.31 -6.94
CA ASN A 140 4.89 -10.40 -8.39
C ASN A 140 6.24 -9.83 -8.85
N LEU A 141 6.93 -9.07 -7.99
CA LEU A 141 8.18 -8.37 -8.30
C LEU A 141 9.41 -9.04 -7.65
N THR A 142 9.25 -10.13 -6.90
CA THR A 142 10.37 -10.73 -6.15
C THR A 142 11.42 -11.41 -7.02
N SER A 143 11.08 -11.73 -8.28
CA SER A 143 12.01 -12.37 -9.23
C SER A 143 12.91 -11.36 -9.96
N GLN A 144 12.79 -10.06 -9.66
CA GLN A 144 13.52 -8.99 -10.34
C GLN A 144 14.89 -8.77 -9.70
N HIS A 145 15.79 -9.73 -9.92
CA HIS A 145 17.13 -9.77 -9.31
C HIS A 145 18.11 -8.73 -9.84
N ASN A 146 17.72 -7.85 -10.76
CA ASN A 146 18.56 -6.76 -11.28
C ASN A 146 17.94 -5.38 -11.03
N LEU A 147 16.92 -5.30 -10.16
CA LEU A 147 16.26 -4.05 -9.84
C LEU A 147 17.21 -3.09 -9.13
N ARG A 148 17.41 -1.90 -9.71
CA ARG A 148 18.28 -0.82 -9.21
C ARG A 148 17.48 0.34 -8.63
N SER A 149 16.37 0.73 -9.26
CA SER A 149 15.56 1.87 -8.79
C SER A 149 14.10 1.48 -8.61
N LEU A 150 13.54 1.82 -7.45
CA LEU A 150 12.14 1.58 -7.11
C LEU A 150 11.49 2.88 -6.57
N HIS A 151 10.54 3.42 -7.33
CA HIS A 151 9.79 4.60 -6.94
C HIS A 151 8.40 4.22 -6.46
N LEU A 152 8.06 4.60 -5.22
CA LEU A 152 6.80 4.33 -4.55
C LEU A 152 6.15 5.61 -4.02
N GLN A 153 6.49 6.75 -4.61
CA GLN A 153 6.02 8.05 -4.16
C GLN A 153 4.49 8.09 -4.10
N GLY A 154 3.92 8.48 -2.96
CA GLY A 154 2.47 8.66 -2.79
C GLY A 154 1.65 7.37 -2.82
N CYS A 155 2.25 6.20 -2.61
CA CYS A 155 1.53 4.92 -2.56
C CYS A 155 0.78 4.76 -1.22
N PRO A 156 -0.57 4.73 -1.20
CA PRO A 156 -1.33 4.76 0.05
C PRO A 156 -1.38 3.42 0.80
N GLU A 157 -1.04 2.32 0.14
CA GLU A 157 -1.09 0.96 0.71
C GLU A 157 0.31 0.37 1.01
N VAL A 158 1.39 1.15 0.80
CA VAL A 158 2.75 0.79 1.20
C VAL A 158 2.92 1.02 2.70
N ASP A 159 3.19 -0.06 3.44
CA ASP A 159 3.31 -0.11 4.89
C ASP A 159 4.60 -0.81 5.35
N ASP A 160 4.78 -0.96 6.66
CA ASP A 160 5.99 -1.58 7.22
C ASP A 160 6.17 -3.05 6.78
N TRP A 161 5.06 -3.76 6.50
CA TRP A 161 5.08 -5.12 5.94
C TRP A 161 5.55 -5.15 4.50
N PHE A 162 5.23 -4.12 3.72
CA PHE A 162 5.79 -3.94 2.39
C PHE A 162 7.30 -3.75 2.47
N LEU A 163 7.78 -2.84 3.34
CA LEU A 163 9.21 -2.55 3.47
C LEU A 163 10.00 -3.77 3.96
N SER A 164 9.45 -4.55 4.89
CA SER A 164 10.13 -5.75 5.38
C SER A 164 10.34 -6.82 4.31
N ARG A 165 9.58 -6.80 3.20
CA ARG A 165 9.78 -7.69 2.05
C ARG A 165 10.81 -7.20 1.05
N LEU A 166 11.25 -5.94 1.13
CA LEU A 166 12.24 -5.39 0.20
C LEU A 166 13.64 -6.01 0.35
N HIS A 167 13.90 -6.75 1.44
CA HIS A 167 15.17 -7.47 1.65
C HIS A 167 15.56 -8.38 0.47
N VAL A 168 14.60 -8.86 -0.32
CA VAL A 168 14.86 -9.66 -1.53
C VAL A 168 15.68 -8.92 -2.59
N PHE A 169 15.64 -7.59 -2.59
CA PHE A 169 16.42 -6.72 -3.49
C PHE A 169 17.68 -6.17 -2.82
N GLY A 170 18.07 -6.69 -1.66
CA GLY A 170 19.10 -6.07 -0.83
C GLY A 170 20.48 -5.96 -1.47
N GLU A 171 20.77 -6.85 -2.41
CA GLU A 171 22.05 -6.89 -3.13
C GLU A 171 22.01 -6.15 -4.47
N THR A 172 20.89 -5.51 -4.86
CA THR A 172 20.73 -4.87 -6.17
C THR A 172 20.16 -3.46 -6.12
N LEU A 173 19.25 -3.19 -5.18
CA LEU A 173 18.54 -1.91 -5.10
C LEU A 173 19.49 -0.80 -4.67
N GLN A 174 19.52 0.29 -5.43
CA GLN A 174 20.39 1.45 -5.27
C GLN A 174 19.59 2.71 -4.95
N GLU A 175 18.38 2.84 -5.49
CA GLU A 175 17.53 4.01 -5.28
C GLU A 175 16.12 3.58 -4.85
N LEU A 176 15.64 4.17 -3.75
CA LEU A 176 14.31 3.91 -3.22
C LEU A 176 13.62 5.24 -2.88
N ASN A 177 12.47 5.50 -3.51
CA ASN A 177 11.66 6.66 -3.18
C ASN A 177 10.40 6.23 -2.42
N LEU A 178 10.28 6.66 -1.17
CA LEU A 178 9.13 6.41 -0.28
C LEU A 178 8.33 7.69 0.02
N SER A 179 8.64 8.81 -0.62
CA SER A 179 8.05 10.10 -0.31
C SER A 179 6.52 10.07 -0.36
N HIS A 180 5.87 10.85 0.51
CA HIS A 180 4.40 10.95 0.60
C HIS A 180 3.66 9.62 0.87
N CYS A 181 4.32 8.56 1.33
CA CYS A 181 3.65 7.33 1.76
C CYS A 181 3.03 7.48 3.16
N PRO A 182 1.71 7.39 3.34
CA PRO A 182 1.06 7.78 4.59
C PRO A 182 1.13 6.73 5.72
N ARG A 183 1.58 5.51 5.42
CA ARG A 183 1.47 4.36 6.34
C ARG A 183 2.80 3.87 6.92
N ILE A 184 3.93 4.34 6.37
CA ILE A 184 5.27 3.94 6.79
C ILE A 184 5.59 4.52 8.16
N THR A 185 6.14 3.69 9.05
CA THR A 185 6.60 4.11 10.38
C THR A 185 8.10 3.93 10.53
N VAL A 186 8.65 4.41 11.66
CA VAL A 186 10.05 4.18 12.05
C VAL A 186 10.39 2.68 12.08
N GLY A 187 9.45 1.83 12.52
CA GLY A 187 9.63 0.38 12.51
C GLY A 187 9.75 -0.20 11.10
N GLY A 188 9.05 0.36 10.13
CA GLY A 188 9.19 -0.02 8.72
C GLY A 188 10.52 0.41 8.12
N LEU A 189 10.98 1.63 8.43
CA LEU A 189 12.30 2.11 8.00
C LEU A 189 13.42 1.24 8.55
N ALA A 190 13.28 0.73 9.77
CA ALA A 190 14.25 -0.18 10.36
C ALA A 190 14.43 -1.49 9.55
N ALA A 191 13.42 -1.89 8.78
CA ALA A 191 13.54 -3.07 7.92
C ALA A 191 14.44 -2.83 6.69
N LEU A 192 14.77 -1.58 6.36
CA LEU A 192 15.61 -1.22 5.21
C LEU A 192 17.09 -1.51 5.41
N GLN A 193 17.55 -1.86 6.63
CA GLN A 193 18.95 -2.26 6.90
C GLN A 193 19.47 -3.40 6.02
N HIS A 194 18.57 -4.20 5.45
CA HIS A 194 18.94 -5.30 4.56
C HIS A 194 19.32 -4.84 3.15
N LEU A 195 19.07 -3.57 2.80
CA LEU A 195 19.36 -2.99 1.50
C LEU A 195 20.81 -2.48 1.43
N ARG A 196 21.77 -3.42 1.41
CA ARG A 196 23.21 -3.14 1.51
C ARG A 196 23.77 -2.29 0.37
N LYS A 197 23.15 -2.31 -0.80
CA LYS A 197 23.57 -1.51 -1.96
C LYS A 197 22.79 -0.21 -2.13
N LEU A 198 21.91 0.14 -1.18
CA LEU A 198 21.11 1.34 -1.27
C LEU A 198 22.02 2.58 -1.13
N GLN A 199 21.92 3.46 -2.11
CA GLN A 199 22.70 4.70 -2.21
C GLN A 199 21.82 5.93 -2.04
N LYS A 200 20.55 5.86 -2.41
CA LYS A 200 19.61 6.97 -2.29
C LYS A 200 18.30 6.51 -1.69
N LEU A 201 17.86 7.20 -0.66
CA LEU A 201 16.59 6.96 0.01
C LEU A 201 15.86 8.29 0.21
N ASP A 202 14.67 8.41 -0.39
CA ASP A 202 13.80 9.56 -0.19
C ASP A 202 12.67 9.22 0.78
N ILE A 203 12.67 9.88 1.93
CA ILE A 203 11.67 9.74 3.01
C ILE A 203 10.91 11.05 3.26
N SER A 204 10.87 11.93 2.26
CA SER A 204 10.17 13.21 2.33
C SER A 204 8.68 13.06 2.66
N SER A 205 8.17 13.93 3.53
CA SER A 205 6.73 14.08 3.79
C SER A 205 6.04 12.77 4.22
N LEU A 206 6.64 12.03 5.15
CA LEU A 206 6.05 10.85 5.78
C LEU A 206 5.30 11.24 7.07
N PRO A 207 3.95 11.26 7.08
CA PRO A 207 3.16 11.88 8.16
C PRO A 207 3.21 11.13 9.50
N ARG A 208 3.70 9.88 9.51
CA ARG A 208 3.79 9.05 10.72
C ARG A 208 5.17 9.08 11.37
N LEU A 209 6.14 9.74 10.75
CA LEU A 209 7.48 9.88 11.30
C LEU A 209 7.50 11.07 12.24
N GLN A 210 7.48 10.77 13.54
CA GLN A 210 7.65 11.75 14.60
C GLN A 210 9.14 12.02 14.74
N ASN A 211 9.54 13.30 14.76
CA ASN A 211 10.93 13.76 14.88
C ASN A 211 11.83 13.37 13.69
N PRO A 212 11.84 14.15 12.59
CA PRO A 212 12.64 13.84 11.40
C PRO A 212 14.14 13.73 11.69
N GLY A 213 14.68 14.53 12.62
CA GLY A 213 16.10 14.46 13.02
C GLY A 213 16.52 13.12 13.64
N LEU A 214 15.68 12.53 14.50
CA LEU A 214 15.98 11.20 15.08
C LEU A 214 15.88 10.10 14.02
N VAL A 215 14.93 10.23 13.10
CA VAL A 215 14.81 9.30 11.96
C VAL A 215 16.04 9.39 11.07
N HIS A 216 16.53 10.59 10.77
CA HIS A 216 17.72 10.78 9.95
C HIS A 216 18.92 10.04 10.55
N ILE A 217 19.21 10.29 11.83
CA ILE A 217 20.31 9.63 12.55
C ILE A 217 20.14 8.11 12.54
N LEU A 218 18.93 7.62 12.80
CA LEU A 218 18.65 6.18 12.76
C LEU A 218 18.95 5.58 11.38
N VAL A 219 18.49 6.22 10.31
CA VAL A 219 18.67 5.70 8.94
C VAL A 219 20.15 5.79 8.52
N GLU A 220 20.86 6.85 8.88
CA GLU A 220 22.30 6.99 8.62
C GLU A 220 23.12 5.89 9.31
N GLU A 221 22.83 5.58 10.57
CA GLU A 221 23.49 4.49 11.31
C GLU A 221 23.20 3.12 10.67
N MET A 222 21.98 2.92 10.16
CA MET A 222 21.57 1.65 9.55
C MET A 222 22.08 1.49 8.10
N LEU A 223 22.29 2.60 7.39
CA LEU A 223 22.65 2.65 5.98
C LEU A 223 23.76 3.71 5.75
N PRO A 224 25.00 3.45 6.19
CA PRO A 224 26.07 4.46 6.23
C PRO A 224 26.54 4.93 4.85
N HIS A 225 26.17 4.21 3.78
CA HIS A 225 26.52 4.55 2.40
C HIS A 225 25.33 5.10 1.60
N CYS A 226 24.22 5.40 2.27
CA CYS A 226 22.99 5.88 1.66
C CYS A 226 22.78 7.37 1.95
N THR A 227 22.56 8.16 0.92
CA THR A 227 22.13 9.56 1.05
C THR A 227 20.62 9.60 1.29
N VAL A 228 20.22 10.16 2.44
CA VAL A 228 18.82 10.27 2.84
C VAL A 228 18.31 11.69 2.53
N THR A 229 17.20 11.81 1.83
CA THR A 229 16.53 13.10 1.56
C THR A 229 15.18 13.19 2.27
N GLY A 230 14.78 14.40 2.66
CA GLY A 230 13.43 14.66 3.19
C GLY A 230 13.24 14.49 4.70
N ALA A 231 14.30 14.18 5.44
CA ALA A 231 14.33 14.26 6.91
C ALA A 231 14.93 15.59 7.41
N GLU A 232 14.85 16.63 6.57
CA GLU A 232 15.40 17.94 6.86
C GLU A 232 14.65 18.62 8.01
N TYR A 233 15.42 19.35 8.84
CA TYR A 233 14.93 20.08 10.00
C TYR A 233 14.14 21.33 9.59
N ASP A 234 12.88 21.18 9.17
CA ASP A 234 12.03 22.34 8.94
C ASP A 234 11.24 22.69 10.20
N GLN A 235 11.92 23.33 11.16
CA GLN A 235 11.38 24.28 12.15
C GLN A 235 12.47 24.80 13.13
N GLY A 236 13.02 25.97 12.81
CA GLY A 236 13.28 27.06 13.77
C GLY A 236 14.13 26.78 15.03
N LEU A 237 15.46 26.82 14.88
CA LEU A 237 16.28 27.58 15.83
C LEU A 237 16.24 29.05 15.40
N GLN A 238 15.11 29.73 15.67
CA GLN A 238 15.18 31.18 15.86
C GLN A 238 15.94 31.39 17.16
N ILE A 239 17.27 31.45 17.08
CA ILE A 239 18.07 32.03 18.14
C ILE A 239 17.67 33.50 18.15
N GLN A 240 16.73 33.85 19.04
CA GLN A 240 16.53 35.24 19.44
C GLN A 240 17.85 35.71 20.05
N THR A 241 18.71 36.32 19.23
CA THR A 241 19.72 37.24 19.72
C THR A 241 18.99 38.54 20.00
N ASP A 242 18.36 38.62 21.18
CA ASP A 242 17.89 39.88 21.72
C ASP A 242 19.13 40.70 22.11
N ASN A 243 19.38 41.76 21.33
CA ASN A 243 20.28 42.88 21.67
C ASN A 243 19.49 43.96 22.43
#